data_AF-A0A0W8E3M3-F1
#
_entry.id   AF-A0A0W8E3M3-F1
#
_cell.length_a   1.000
_cell.length_b   1.000
_cell.length_c   1.000
_cell.angle_alpha   90.00
_cell.angle_beta   90.00
_cell.angle_gamma   90.00
#
_symmetry.space_group_name_H-M   'P 1'
#
loop_
_entity.id
_entity.type
_entity.pdbx_description
1 polymer ?
#
loop_
_entity_poly.entity_id
_entity_poly.type
_entity_poly.pdbx_seq_one_letter_code
_entity_poly.pdbx_strand_id
1 'polypeptide(L)'
;MAAGDEDRKRIYDETASLIADLGIRGRITIEEMKFLLDLLELVLIKKDKRKFIKILKHWNPGQGDEEIDQIIKATLLTNDLNDFLSADENQEMIGDLINEKHKNEVR
;
A
#
# COMPACT_ATOMS: atom_id res chain seq x y z
N MET A 1 13.80 -9.45 26.84
CA MET A 1 13.47 -8.98 25.47
C MET A 1 12.37 -9.89 24.95
N ALA A 2 11.24 -9.31 24.51
CA ALA A 2 10.09 -10.08 24.08
C ALA A 2 10.34 -10.62 22.67
N ALA A 3 10.26 -11.94 22.49
CA ALA A 3 10.51 -12.66 21.23
C ALA A 3 9.81 -12.04 19.99
N GLY A 4 8.67 -11.35 20.19
CA GLY A 4 7.91 -10.74 19.10
C GLY A 4 8.51 -9.47 18.47
N ASP A 5 9.56 -8.87 19.01
CA ASP A 5 10.22 -7.72 18.39
C ASP A 5 11.39 -8.12 17.47
N GLU A 6 12.05 -9.24 17.76
CA GLU A 6 13.10 -9.80 16.88
C GLU A 6 12.49 -10.35 15.58
N ASP A 7 11.34 -11.01 15.67
CA ASP A 7 10.60 -11.51 14.50
C ASP A 7 10.13 -10.37 13.60
N ARG A 8 9.66 -9.25 14.16
CA ARG A 8 9.24 -8.08 13.37
C ARG A 8 10.39 -7.42 12.66
N LYS A 9 11.53 -7.28 13.35
CA LYS A 9 12.74 -6.70 12.75
C LYS A 9 13.23 -7.57 11.59
N ARG A 10 13.21 -8.89 11.77
CA ARG A 10 13.55 -9.83 10.70
C ARG A 10 12.61 -9.71 9.50
N ILE A 11 11.30 -9.69 9.72
CA ILE A 11 10.31 -9.52 8.63
C ILE A 11 10.51 -8.18 7.93
N TYR A 12 10.79 -7.11 8.68
CA TYR A 12 11.10 -5.80 8.10
C TYR A 12 12.34 -5.87 7.21
N ASP A 13 13.47 -6.37 7.72
CA ASP A 13 14.73 -6.43 6.98
C ASP A 13 14.60 -7.30 5.71
N GLU A 14 13.95 -8.47 5.82
CA GLU A 14 13.70 -9.36 4.69
C GLU A 14 12.79 -8.72 3.63
N THR A 15 11.70 -8.07 4.05
CA THR A 15 10.74 -7.44 3.13
C THR A 15 11.31 -6.17 2.49
N ALA A 16 12.03 -5.34 3.26
CA ALA A 16 12.69 -4.15 2.75
C ALA A 16 13.78 -4.52 1.74
N SER A 17 14.56 -5.58 2.00
CA SER A 17 15.56 -6.07 1.06
C SER A 17 14.93 -6.59 -0.24
N LEU A 18 13.76 -7.23 -0.17
CA LEU A 18 13.02 -7.66 -1.36
C LEU A 18 12.51 -6.47 -2.17
N ILE A 19 11.93 -5.46 -1.50
CA ILE A 19 11.46 -4.22 -2.14
C ILE A 19 12.62 -3.50 -2.84
N ALA A 20 13.78 -3.40 -2.16
CA ALA A 20 14.98 -2.80 -2.73
C ALA A 20 15.51 -3.60 -3.94
N ASP A 21 15.54 -4.94 -3.86
CA ASP A 21 15.96 -5.79 -4.99
C ASP A 21 15.02 -5.62 -6.19
N LEU A 22 13.71 -5.51 -5.98
CA LEU A 22 12.74 -5.22 -7.05
C LEU A 22 12.98 -3.85 -7.69
N GLY A 23 13.28 -2.83 -6.88
CA GLY A 23 13.62 -1.49 -7.37
C GLY A 23 14.92 -1.47 -8.17
N ILE A 24 15.98 -2.11 -7.67
CA ILE A 24 17.28 -2.23 -8.34
C ILE A 24 17.16 -2.98 -9.67
N ARG A 25 16.32 -4.02 -9.72
CA ARG A 25 16.03 -4.78 -10.95
C ARG A 25 15.10 -4.04 -11.93
N GLY A 26 14.63 -2.84 -11.59
CA GLY A 26 13.73 -2.05 -12.42
C GLY A 26 12.34 -2.68 -12.60
N ARG A 27 11.92 -3.56 -11.67
CA ARG A 27 10.60 -4.19 -11.69
C ARG A 27 9.50 -3.28 -11.13
N ILE A 28 9.90 -2.32 -10.31
CA ILE A 28 9.06 -1.26 -9.74
C ILE A 28 9.78 0.07 -9.91
N THR A 29 9.02 1.16 -9.98
CA THR A 29 9.60 2.51 -10.02
C THR A 29 10.18 2.90 -8.67
N ILE A 30 10.99 3.96 -8.64
CA ILE A 30 11.53 4.52 -7.39
C ILE A 30 10.38 5.00 -6.47
N GLU A 31 9.32 5.54 -7.06
CA GLU A 31 8.12 5.99 -6.34
C GLU A 31 7.37 4.79 -5.73
N GLU A 32 7.17 3.72 -6.49
CA GLU A 32 6.56 2.49 -6.00
C GLU A 32 7.40 1.84 -4.89
N MET A 33 8.71 1.83 -5.04
CA MET A 33 9.63 1.34 -4.02
C MET A 33 9.50 2.15 -2.72
N LYS A 34 9.49 3.48 -2.81
CA LYS A 34 9.34 4.36 -1.65
C LYS A 34 7.99 4.12 -0.95
N PHE A 35 6.90 4.07 -1.72
CA PHE A 35 5.56 3.78 -1.19
C PHE A 35 5.51 2.43 -0.44
N LEU A 36 6.10 1.38 -1.00
CA LEU A 36 6.11 0.05 -0.37
C LEU A 36 6.91 0.03 0.94
N LEU A 37 8.01 0.78 1.02
CA LEU A 37 8.79 0.93 2.25
C LEU A 37 8.01 1.72 3.32
N ASP A 38 7.35 2.83 2.93
CA ASP A 38 6.51 3.62 3.82
C ASP A 38 5.34 2.78 4.37
N LEU A 39 4.73 1.95 3.52
CA LEU A 39 3.67 1.02 3.90
C LEU A 39 4.17 -0.04 4.88
N LEU A 40 5.35 -0.60 4.62
CA LEU A 40 5.99 -1.59 5.50
C LEU A 40 6.25 -1.01 6.89
N GLU A 41 6.75 0.23 6.95
CA GLU A 41 6.98 0.95 8.20
C GLU A 41 5.67 1.20 8.97
N LEU A 42 4.62 1.63 8.27
CA LEU A 42 3.28 1.84 8.84
C LEU A 42 2.70 0.57 9.48
N VAL A 43 2.85 -0.58 8.82
CA VAL A 43 2.28 -1.85 9.29
C VAL A 43 3.08 -2.44 10.46
N LEU A 44 4.42 -2.45 10.36
CA LEU A 44 5.27 -3.14 11.33
C LEU A 44 5.65 -2.28 12.53
N ILE A 45 5.83 -0.97 12.33
CA ILE A 45 6.30 -0.04 13.37
C ILE A 45 5.12 0.71 13.98
N LYS A 46 4.36 1.45 13.17
CA LYS A 46 3.30 2.33 13.70
C LYS A 46 2.05 1.58 14.15
N LYS A 47 1.76 0.40 13.59
CA LYS A 47 0.57 -0.45 13.88
C LYS A 47 -0.80 0.24 13.75
N ASP A 48 -0.84 1.46 13.23
CA ASP A 48 -1.96 2.38 13.44
C ASP A 48 -2.82 2.65 12.21
N LYS A 49 -2.87 1.73 11.23
CA LYS A 49 -3.69 1.91 10.02
C LYS A 49 -4.27 0.60 9.48
N ARG A 50 -4.81 -0.23 10.38
CA ARG A 50 -5.47 -1.51 10.00
C ARG A 50 -6.65 -1.32 9.03
N LYS A 51 -7.34 -0.17 9.08
CA LYS A 51 -8.45 0.18 8.16
C LYS A 51 -7.93 0.33 6.72
N PHE A 52 -6.89 1.12 6.52
CA PHE A 52 -6.29 1.32 5.21
C PHE A 52 -5.70 0.03 4.62
N ILE A 53 -5.04 -0.80 5.42
CA ILE A 53 -4.55 -2.11 4.95
C ILE A 53 -5.68 -3.02 4.50
N LYS A 54 -6.84 -2.98 5.16
CA LYS A 54 -8.01 -3.73 4.69
C LYS A 54 -8.47 -3.22 3.33
N ILE A 55 -8.56 -1.90 3.16
CA ILE A 55 -8.93 -1.27 1.89
C ILE A 55 -7.96 -1.68 0.78
N LEU A 56 -6.65 -1.53 0.99
CA LEU A 56 -5.62 -1.96 0.03
C LEU A 56 -5.66 -3.46 -0.28
N LYS A 57 -5.98 -4.32 0.68
CA LYS A 57 -6.12 -5.76 0.42
C LYS A 57 -7.25 -6.10 -0.54
N HIS A 58 -8.25 -5.23 -0.65
CA HIS A 58 -9.35 -5.41 -1.60
C HIS A 58 -8.94 -4.88 -2.98
N TRP A 59 -7.93 -4.02 -3.06
CA TRP A 59 -7.41 -3.57 -4.34
C TRP A 59 -6.61 -4.69 -5.02
N ASN A 60 -7.19 -5.29 -6.05
CA ASN A 60 -6.53 -6.24 -6.93
C ASN A 60 -6.09 -5.53 -8.23
N PRO A 61 -4.87 -4.98 -8.31
CA PRO A 61 -4.41 -4.27 -9.49
C PRO A 61 -4.35 -5.21 -10.70
N GLY A 62 -4.90 -4.78 -11.85
CA GLY A 62 -4.87 -5.54 -13.10
C GLY A 62 -6.04 -6.49 -13.36
N GLN A 63 -7.08 -6.47 -12.50
CA GLN A 63 -8.41 -7.00 -12.85
C GLN A 63 -9.41 -5.85 -12.94
N GLY A 64 -10.35 -5.89 -13.88
CA GLY A 64 -11.39 -4.86 -14.01
C GLY A 64 -10.92 -3.57 -14.67
N ASP A 65 -11.32 -2.43 -14.11
CA ASP A 65 -11.12 -1.09 -14.68
C ASP A 65 -9.69 -0.57 -14.46
N GLU A 66 -8.92 -0.49 -15.54
CA GLU A 66 -7.52 -0.03 -15.53
C GLU A 66 -7.40 1.48 -15.29
N GLU A 67 -8.42 2.28 -15.61
CA GLU A 67 -8.42 3.72 -15.36
C GLU A 67 -8.49 4.01 -13.87
N ILE A 68 -9.39 3.30 -13.16
CA ILE A 68 -9.51 3.40 -11.70
C ILE A 68 -8.19 2.96 -11.03
N ASP A 69 -7.55 1.92 -11.53
CA ASP A 69 -6.25 1.48 -11.02
C ASP A 69 -5.15 2.53 -11.19
N GLN A 70 -5.12 3.24 -12.31
CA GLN A 70 -4.18 4.33 -12.54
C GLN A 70 -4.47 5.52 -11.64
N ILE A 71 -5.74 5.87 -11.41
CA ILE A 71 -6.13 6.95 -10.49
C ILE A 71 -5.71 6.61 -9.05
N ILE A 72 -6.00 5.39 -8.59
CA ILE A 72 -5.61 4.92 -7.26
C ILE A 72 -4.08 4.94 -7.13
N LYS A 73 -3.34 4.37 -8.10
CA LYS A 73 -1.87 4.41 -8.11
C LYS A 73 -1.33 5.82 -8.06
N ALA A 74 -1.78 6.70 -8.95
CA ALA A 74 -1.32 8.08 -9.00
C ALA A 74 -1.56 8.79 -7.66
N THR A 75 -2.74 8.60 -7.07
CA THR A 75 -3.07 9.18 -5.76
C THR A 75 -2.14 8.66 -4.66
N LEU A 76 -1.89 7.36 -4.61
CA LEU A 76 -1.03 6.76 -3.59
C LEU A 76 0.45 7.11 -3.74
N LEU A 77 0.94 7.28 -4.97
CA LEU A 77 2.34 7.62 -5.24
C LEU A 77 2.63 9.12 -5.10
N THR A 78 1.66 9.98 -5.41
CA THR A 78 1.85 11.44 -5.39
C THR A 78 1.75 12.02 -3.98
N ASN A 79 1.02 11.36 -3.08
CA ASN A 79 0.82 11.84 -1.71
C ASN A 79 1.82 11.18 -0.75
N ASP A 80 2.26 11.94 0.28
CA ASP A 80 2.97 11.34 1.40
C ASP A 80 2.02 10.38 2.13
N LEU A 81 2.41 9.12 2.25
CA LEU A 81 1.51 8.10 2.78
C LEU A 81 1.09 8.37 4.23
N ASN A 82 1.94 9.01 5.04
CA ASN A 82 1.56 9.35 6.41
C ASN A 82 0.56 10.51 6.45
N ASP A 83 0.76 11.55 5.63
CA ASP A 83 -0.15 12.69 5.56
C ASP A 83 -1.48 12.31 4.89
N PHE A 84 -1.42 11.54 3.80
CA PHE A 84 -2.59 11.01 3.10
C PHE A 84 -3.49 10.21 4.05
N LEU A 85 -2.89 9.34 4.88
CA LEU A 85 -3.62 8.54 5.85
C LEU A 85 -4.00 9.27 7.14
N SER A 86 -3.56 10.53 7.31
CA SER A 86 -3.95 11.38 8.42
C SER A 86 -5.38 11.91 8.24
N ALA A 87 -5.85 12.06 6.99
CA ALA A 87 -7.22 12.44 6.69
C ALA A 87 -8.09 11.19 6.43
N ASP A 88 -9.18 11.02 7.18
CA ASP A 88 -10.09 9.86 7.00
C ASP A 88 -10.81 9.92 5.64
N GLU A 89 -11.08 11.12 5.12
CA GLU A 89 -11.69 11.35 3.81
C GLU A 89 -10.89 10.73 2.65
N ASN A 90 -9.55 10.78 2.73
CA ASN A 90 -8.66 10.19 1.73
C ASN A 90 -8.77 8.66 1.73
N GLN A 91 -8.89 8.06 2.93
CA GLN A 91 -9.09 6.62 3.05
C GLN A 91 -10.47 6.21 2.53
N GLU A 92 -11.49 7.02 2.78
CA GLU A 92 -12.86 6.81 2.29
C GLU A 92 -12.93 6.89 0.76
N MET A 93 -12.33 7.94 0.17
CA MET A 93 -12.26 8.12 -1.28
C MET A 93 -11.61 6.92 -1.99
N ILE A 94 -10.47 6.42 -1.48
CA ILE A 94 -9.81 5.23 -2.06
C ILE A 94 -10.68 3.98 -1.88
N GLY A 95 -11.35 3.86 -0.73
CA GLY A 95 -12.31 2.78 -0.49
C GLY A 95 -13.46 2.78 -1.50
N ASP A 96 -14.01 3.96 -1.78
CA ASP A 96 -15.09 4.13 -2.75
C ASP A 96 -14.64 3.81 -4.17
N LEU A 97 -13.45 4.26 -4.58
CA LEU A 97 -12.88 3.92 -5.89
C LEU A 97 -12.69 2.41 -6.05
N ILE A 98 -12.17 1.72 -5.02
CA ILE A 98 -12.00 0.26 -5.05
C ILE A 98 -13.36 -0.47 -5.08
N ASN A 99 -14.37 0.06 -4.39
CA ASN A 99 -15.72 -0.51 -4.41
C ASN A 99 -16.40 -0.33 -5.77
N GLU A 100 -16.27 0.85 -6.40
CA GLU A 100 -16.79 1.10 -7.74
C GLU A 100 -16.15 0.17 -8.78
N LYS A 101 -14.83 -0.05 -8.67
CA LYS A 101 -14.14 -1.04 -9.50
C LYS A 101 -14.75 -2.45 -9.37
N HIS A 102 -14.96 -2.96 -8.16
CA HIS A 102 -15.57 -4.28 -7.98
C HIS A 102 -17.02 -4.35 -8.49
N LYS A 103 -17.79 -3.26 -8.40
CA LYS A 103 -19.16 -3.22 -8.96
C LYS A 103 -19.16 -3.33 -10.48
N ASN A 104 -18.17 -2.76 -11.15
CA ASN A 104 -18.04 -2.85 -12.61
C ASN A 104 -17.57 -4.24 -13.09
N GLU A 105 -16.86 -5.01 -12.27
CA GLU A 105 -16.46 -6.39 -12.61
C GLU A 105 -17.60 -7.41 -12.51
N VAL A 106 -18.65 -7.13 -11.73
CA VAL A 106 -19.79 -8.04 -11.50
C VAL A 106 -20.95 -7.78 -12.48
N ARG A 107 -20.77 -6.91 -13.47
CA ARG A 107 -21.75 -6.58 -14.51
C ARG A 107 -21.46 -7.27 -15.84
#